data_AF-A0A285M638-F1
#
_entry.id   AF-A0A285M638-F1
#
_cell.length_a   1.000
_cell.length_b   1.000
_cell.length_c   1.000
_cell.angle_alpha   90.00
_cell.angle_beta   90.00
_cell.angle_gamma   90.00
#
_symmetry.space_group_name_H-M   'P 1'
#
loop_
_entity.id
_entity.type
_entity.pdbx_description
1 polymer ?
#
loop_
_entity_poly.entity_id
_entity_poly.type
_entity_poly.pdbx_seq_one_letter_code
_entity_poly.pdbx_strand_id
1 'polypeptide(L)'
;MQSLTFGILIVPHSADSLTSAPGAHLHESHPAITKRLKRAAGHLDHVIEMIEAHKGCTEIAQQLHAVEKAIANAKRVLIQDHIDHCLEDSFGADENVRAKSLDDFKTITKYL
;
A
#
# COMPACT_ATOMS: atom_id res chain seq x y z
N MET A 1 27.92 46.04 -24.57
CA MET A 1 28.24 46.94 -23.44
C MET A 1 27.04 46.89 -22.51
N GLN A 2 27.14 46.10 -21.42
CA GLN A 2 27.03 46.55 -20.01
C GLN A 2 25.58 46.99 -19.67
N SER A 3 24.88 46.52 -18.65
CA SER A 3 25.30 46.05 -17.32
C SER A 3 24.15 45.26 -16.67
N LEU A 4 24.54 44.31 -15.82
CA LEU A 4 23.70 43.57 -14.88
C LEU A 4 23.10 44.51 -13.81
N THR A 5 21.87 44.23 -13.36
CA THR A 5 21.49 44.50 -11.97
C THR A 5 20.56 43.40 -11.45
N PHE A 6 20.98 42.88 -10.31
CA PHE A 6 20.45 41.80 -9.50
C PHE A 6 19.17 42.28 -8.77
N GLY A 7 18.12 41.47 -8.78
CA GLY A 7 16.86 41.75 -8.08
C GLY A 7 16.31 40.48 -7.44
N ILE A 8 16.99 40.01 -6.39
CA ILE A 8 16.49 39.00 -5.46
C ILE A 8 15.59 39.72 -4.45
N LEU A 9 14.30 39.36 -4.35
CA LEU A 9 13.63 39.10 -3.06
C LEU A 9 12.17 38.64 -3.22
N ILE A 10 11.88 37.54 -2.53
CA ILE A 10 10.59 37.11 -1.95
C ILE A 10 9.58 36.46 -2.91
N VAL A 11 9.73 35.13 -3.01
CA VAL A 11 8.59 34.22 -3.15
C VAL A 11 7.92 34.13 -1.78
N PRO A 12 6.59 34.33 -1.65
CA PRO A 12 5.89 34.07 -0.40
C PRO A 12 5.94 32.57 -0.09
N HIS A 13 6.66 32.28 1.00
CA HIS A 13 6.63 31.05 1.77
C HIS A 13 5.24 30.90 2.40
N SER A 14 4.36 30.16 1.73
CA SER A 14 3.15 29.61 2.35
C SER A 14 3.31 28.10 2.43
N ALA A 15 4.21 27.69 3.30
CA ALA A 15 4.13 26.40 3.95
C ALA A 15 3.13 26.55 5.09
N ASP A 16 1.92 26.01 4.93
CA ASP A 16 1.22 25.50 6.10
C ASP A 16 0.17 24.44 5.74
N SER A 17 0.39 23.27 6.33
CA SER A 17 -0.63 22.35 6.81
C SER A 17 -1.51 21.61 5.79
N LEU A 18 -0.90 20.66 5.07
CA LEU A 18 -1.55 19.36 4.88
C LEU A 18 -1.21 18.49 6.08
N THR A 19 -2.13 18.46 7.03
CA THR A 19 -2.24 17.46 8.10
C THR A 19 -2.12 16.06 7.50
N SER A 20 -0.95 15.42 7.60
CA SER A 20 -0.86 13.97 7.40
C SER A 20 -1.53 13.30 8.58
N ALA A 21 -2.65 12.61 8.34
CA ALA A 21 -3.31 11.82 9.35
C ALA A 21 -2.33 10.79 9.97
N PRO A 22 -2.39 10.55 11.29
CA PRO A 22 -1.54 9.55 11.92
C PRO A 22 -1.96 8.16 11.42
N GLY A 23 -1.20 7.62 10.46
CA GLY A 23 -1.46 6.33 9.83
C GLY A 23 -1.10 6.25 8.33
N ALA A 24 -0.76 7.35 7.68
CA ALA A 24 -0.38 7.35 6.26
C ALA A 24 1.12 7.10 6.06
N HIS A 25 1.60 5.90 6.39
CA HIS A 25 2.89 5.41 5.87
C HIS A 25 2.67 4.95 4.43
N LEU A 26 2.95 5.82 3.45
CA LEU A 26 2.95 5.45 2.04
C LEU A 26 4.23 4.66 1.75
N HIS A 27 4.14 3.33 1.65
CA HIS A 27 5.32 2.52 1.34
C HIS A 27 5.58 2.48 -0.17
N GLU A 28 6.84 2.36 -0.56
CA GLU A 28 7.29 2.24 -1.96
C GLU A 28 6.69 0.98 -2.67
N SER A 29 6.26 -0.01 -1.89
CA SER A 29 5.65 -1.26 -2.35
C SER A 29 4.16 -1.15 -2.69
N HIS A 30 3.45 -0.11 -2.20
CA HIS A 30 2.00 0.04 -2.38
C HIS A 30 1.59 0.02 -3.85
N PRO A 31 2.29 0.72 -4.78
CA PRO A 31 1.98 0.65 -6.21
C PRO A 31 2.06 -0.78 -6.79
N ALA A 32 2.99 -1.62 -6.31
CA ALA A 32 3.13 -3.00 -6.75
C ALA A 32 1.99 -3.88 -6.21
N ILE A 33 1.60 -3.70 -4.94
CA ILE A 33 0.45 -4.38 -4.34
C ILE A 33 -0.84 -3.97 -5.03
N THR A 34 -1.05 -2.67 -5.28
CA THR A 34 -2.20 -2.17 -6.04
C THR A 34 -2.25 -2.78 -7.44
N LYS A 35 -1.12 -2.90 -8.15
CA LYS A 35 -1.08 -3.58 -9.46
C LYS A 35 -1.50 -5.05 -9.38
N ARG A 36 -1.10 -5.78 -8.34
CA ARG A 36 -1.51 -7.18 -8.12
C ARG A 36 -3.01 -7.29 -7.84
N LEU A 37 -3.53 -6.43 -6.98
CA LEU A 37 -4.96 -6.38 -6.66
C LEU A 37 -5.81 -6.01 -7.88
N LYS A 38 -5.35 -5.09 -8.73
CA LYS A 38 -6.03 -4.77 -10.00
C LYS A 38 -6.12 -5.97 -10.96
N ARG A 39 -5.10 -6.83 -10.99
CA ARG A 39 -5.17 -8.09 -11.76
C ARG A 39 -6.20 -9.04 -11.17
N ALA A 40 -6.20 -9.22 -9.85
CA ALA A 40 -7.20 -10.04 -9.16
C ALA A 40 -8.64 -9.52 -9.38
N ALA A 41 -8.81 -8.20 -9.43
CA ALA A 41 -10.10 -7.58 -9.75
C ALA A 41 -10.57 -7.96 -11.16
N GLY A 42 -9.71 -7.87 -12.19
CA GLY A 42 -10.08 -8.30 -13.54
C GLY A 42 -10.41 -9.80 -13.63
N HIS A 43 -9.73 -10.65 -12.85
CA HIS A 43 -10.10 -12.07 -12.74
C HIS A 43 -11.47 -12.27 -12.08
N LEU A 44 -11.80 -11.45 -11.07
CA LEU A 44 -13.10 -11.50 -10.42
C LEU A 44 -14.21 -11.02 -11.35
N ASP A 45 -13.99 -9.96 -12.12
CA ASP A 45 -14.93 -9.47 -13.13
C ASP A 45 -15.26 -10.58 -14.14
N HIS A 46 -14.23 -11.31 -14.60
CA HIS A 46 -14.44 -12.46 -15.48
C HIS A 46 -15.24 -13.59 -14.82
N VAL A 47 -15.02 -13.88 -13.53
CA VAL A 47 -15.82 -14.87 -12.80
C VAL A 47 -17.31 -14.47 -12.77
N ILE A 48 -17.60 -13.18 -12.58
CA ILE A 48 -18.96 -12.66 -12.58
C ILE A 48 -19.59 -12.88 -13.96
N GLU A 49 -18.90 -12.54 -15.05
CA GLU A 49 -19.35 -12.81 -16.42
C GLU A 49 -19.62 -14.30 -16.66
N MET A 50 -18.77 -15.20 -16.12
CA MET A 50 -18.98 -16.64 -16.23
C MET A 50 -20.26 -17.12 -15.53
N ILE A 51 -20.56 -16.55 -14.36
CA ILE A 51 -21.80 -16.84 -13.63
C ILE A 51 -23.01 -16.35 -14.41
N GLU A 52 -22.96 -15.10 -14.89
CA GLU A 52 -24.04 -14.51 -15.71
C GLU A 52 -24.27 -15.30 -17.01
N ALA A 53 -23.20 -15.80 -17.62
CA ALA A 53 -23.24 -16.66 -18.79
C ALA A 53 -23.59 -18.14 -18.49
N HIS A 54 -23.93 -18.48 -17.23
CA HIS A 54 -24.32 -19.83 -16.80
C HIS A 54 -23.28 -20.90 -17.14
N LYS A 55 -21.98 -20.57 -16.97
CA LYS A 55 -20.87 -21.51 -17.19
C LYS A 55 -20.86 -22.64 -16.16
N GLY A 56 -20.08 -23.68 -16.44
CA GLY A 56 -19.97 -24.85 -15.57
C GLY A 56 -19.40 -24.52 -14.20
N CYS A 57 -20.03 -25.04 -13.14
CA CYS A 57 -19.64 -24.77 -11.75
C CYS A 57 -18.16 -25.10 -11.47
N THR A 58 -17.61 -26.14 -12.11
CA THR A 58 -16.20 -26.52 -11.92
C THR A 58 -15.24 -25.46 -12.46
N GLU A 59 -15.52 -24.87 -13.62
CA GLU A 59 -14.67 -23.83 -14.20
C GLU A 59 -14.73 -22.55 -13.35
N ILE A 60 -15.93 -22.18 -12.89
CA ILE A 60 -16.14 -21.04 -11.98
C ILE A 60 -15.36 -21.23 -10.68
N ALA A 61 -15.44 -22.41 -10.07
CA ALA A 61 -14.73 -22.73 -8.83
C ALA A 61 -13.19 -22.63 -9.00
N GLN A 62 -12.66 -23.08 -10.15
CA GLN A 62 -11.24 -22.96 -10.46
C GLN A 62 -10.80 -21.50 -10.58
N GLN A 63 -11.58 -20.65 -11.25
CA GLN A 63 -11.27 -19.22 -11.37
C GLN A 63 -11.36 -18.49 -10.03
N LEU A 64 -12.38 -18.78 -9.22
CA LEU A 64 -12.47 -18.26 -7.85
C LEU A 64 -11.24 -18.64 -7.02
N HIS A 65 -10.77 -19.87 -7.12
CA HIS A 65 -9.56 -20.29 -6.42
C HIS A 65 -8.31 -19.52 -6.87
N ALA A 66 -8.20 -19.22 -8.17
CA ALA A 66 -7.11 -18.38 -8.68
C ALA A 66 -7.18 -16.95 -8.12
N VAL A 67 -8.38 -16.36 -8.04
CA VAL A 67 -8.61 -15.04 -7.42
C VAL A 67 -8.21 -15.05 -5.94
N GLU A 68 -8.66 -16.05 -5.19
CA GLU A 68 -8.32 -16.23 -3.78
C GLU A 68 -6.80 -16.28 -3.57
N LYS A 69 -6.09 -17.08 -4.37
CA LYS A 69 -4.63 -17.19 -4.32
C LYS A 69 -3.95 -15.86 -4.65
N ALA A 70 -4.45 -15.12 -5.64
CA ALA A 70 -3.90 -13.81 -5.98
C ALA A 70 -4.04 -12.80 -4.83
N ILE A 71 -5.21 -12.75 -4.19
CA ILE A 71 -5.46 -11.88 -3.02
C ILE A 71 -4.60 -12.31 -1.84
N ALA A 72 -4.54 -13.60 -1.53
CA ALA A 72 -3.72 -14.12 -0.44
C ALA A 72 -2.23 -13.79 -0.61
N ASN A 73 -1.72 -13.84 -1.85
CA ASN A 73 -0.34 -13.47 -2.16
C ASN A 73 -0.12 -11.95 -2.06
N ALA A 74 -1.07 -11.12 -2.48
CA ALA A 74 -0.99 -9.67 -2.30
C ALA A 74 -0.96 -9.29 -0.80
N LYS A 75 -1.84 -9.92 0.00
CA LYS A 75 -1.86 -9.77 1.47
C LYS A 75 -0.51 -10.13 2.09
N ARG A 76 0.06 -11.28 1.76
CA ARG A 76 1.38 -11.70 2.31
C ARG A 76 2.48 -10.69 2.04
N VAL A 77 2.55 -10.18 0.82
CA VAL A 77 3.56 -9.17 0.46
C VAL A 77 3.34 -7.87 1.22
N LEU A 78 2.09 -7.42 1.38
CA LEU A 78 1.77 -6.24 2.19
C LEU A 78 2.20 -6.38 3.65
N ILE A 79 1.93 -7.54 4.26
CA ILE A 79 2.30 -7.80 5.66
C ILE A 79 3.82 -7.88 5.81
N GLN A 80 4.52 -8.59 4.92
CA GLN A 80 5.98 -8.68 4.97
C GLN A 80 6.63 -7.30 4.87
N ASP A 81 6.19 -6.51 3.89
CA ASP A 81 6.70 -5.15 3.68
C ASP A 81 6.49 -4.27 4.91
N HIS A 82 5.31 -4.33 5.54
CA HIS A 82 5.07 -3.59 6.78
C HIS A 82 5.95 -4.07 7.95
N ILE A 83 6.18 -5.38 8.09
CA ILE A 83 7.06 -5.92 9.13
C ILE A 83 8.48 -5.37 8.97
N ASP A 84 9.01 -5.39 7.75
CA ASP A 84 10.37 -4.92 7.44
C ASP A 84 10.52 -3.44 7.82
N HIS A 85 9.53 -2.60 7.51
CA HIS A 85 9.52 -1.18 7.89
C HIS A 85 9.36 -0.95 9.40
N CYS A 86 8.46 -1.67 10.08
CA CYS A 86 8.29 -1.52 11.53
C CYS A 86 9.57 -1.84 12.31
N LEU A 87 10.35 -2.79 11.81
CA LEU A 87 11.65 -3.12 12.38
C LEU A 87 12.66 -1.99 12.13
N GLU A 88 12.74 -1.48 10.90
CA GLU A 88 13.60 -0.34 10.55
C GLU A 88 13.31 0.91 11.39
N ASP A 89 12.04 1.31 11.52
CA ASP A 89 11.59 2.46 12.31
C ASP A 89 11.87 2.31 13.81
N SER A 90 12.10 1.08 14.30
CA SER A 90 12.40 0.80 15.70
C SER A 90 13.88 0.97 16.04
N PHE A 91 14.79 0.99 15.07
CA PHE A 91 16.22 1.13 15.30
C PHE A 91 16.59 2.61 15.51
N GLY A 92 17.03 2.94 16.73
CA GLY A 92 17.46 4.30 17.09
C GLY A 92 16.31 5.26 17.44
N ALA A 93 15.08 4.76 17.53
CA ALA A 93 13.90 5.56 17.89
C ALA A 93 13.63 5.58 19.40
N ASP A 94 12.98 6.64 19.85
CA ASP A 94 12.55 6.83 21.24
C ASP A 94 11.58 5.72 21.71
N GLU A 95 11.45 5.56 23.04
CA GLU A 95 10.66 4.50 23.66
C GLU A 95 9.20 4.48 23.17
N ASN A 96 8.58 5.65 23.00
CA ASN A 96 7.21 5.79 22.51
C ASN A 96 7.04 5.29 21.07
N VAL A 97 8.01 5.55 20.19
CA VAL A 97 7.97 5.14 18.79
C VAL A 97 8.13 3.62 18.71
N ARG A 98 9.11 3.06 19.43
CA ARG A 98 9.28 1.60 19.54
C ARG A 98 8.04 0.89 20.08
N ALA A 99 7.40 1.43 21.11
CA ALA A 99 6.20 0.84 21.70
C ALA A 99 5.05 0.78 20.68
N LYS A 100 4.90 1.85 19.88
CA LYS A 100 3.91 1.91 18.80
C LYS A 100 4.22 0.92 17.68
N SER A 101 5.46 0.87 17.19
CA SER A 101 5.88 -0.08 16.14
C SER A 101 5.64 -1.54 16.56
N LEU A 102 5.83 -1.86 17.84
CA LEU A 102 5.52 -3.19 18.39
C LEU A 102 4.01 -3.49 18.42
N ASP A 103 3.17 -2.51 18.71
CA ASP A 103 1.71 -2.68 18.71
C ASP A 103 1.17 -2.86 17.27
N ASP A 104 1.67 -2.07 16.33
CA ASP A 104 1.35 -2.17 14.91
C ASP A 104 1.78 -3.55 14.36
N PHE A 105 3.00 -4.00 14.69
CA PHE A 105 3.48 -5.34 14.36
C PHE A 105 2.56 -6.46 14.92
N LYS A 106 2.17 -6.38 16.20
CA LYS A 106 1.23 -7.33 16.81
C LYS A 106 -0.14 -7.31 16.14
N THR A 107 -0.57 -6.16 15.65
CA THR A 107 -1.86 -6.02 14.98
C THR A 107 -1.82 -6.65 13.61
N ILE A 108 -0.79 -6.37 12.81
CA ILE A 108 -0.74 -6.88 11.43
C ILE A 108 -0.51 -8.39 11.36
N THR A 109 0.24 -8.95 12.31
CA THR A 109 0.54 -10.39 12.38
C THR A 109 -0.71 -11.26 12.60
N LYS A 110 -1.81 -10.69 13.11
CA LYS A 110 -3.12 -11.35 13.19
C LYS A 110 -3.68 -11.76 11.83
N TYR A 111 -3.18 -11.15 10.76
CA TYR A 111 -3.67 -11.36 9.39
C TYR A 111 -2.74 -12.24 8.55
N LEU A 112 -1.72 -12.88 9.14
CA LEU A 112 -0.87 -13.84 8.43
C LEU A 112 -1.69 -15.08 8.01
#